data_AF-A0A067MGN6-F1
#
_entry.id   AF-A0A067MGN6-F1
#
_cell.length_a   1.000
_cell.length_b   1.000
_cell.length_c   1.000
_cell.angle_alpha   90.00
_cell.angle_beta   90.00
_cell.angle_gamma   90.00
#
_symmetry.space_group_name_H-M   'P 1'
#
loop_
_entity.id
_entity.type
_entity.pdbx_description
1 polymer ?
#
loop_
_entity_poly.entity_id
_entity_poly.type
_entity_poly.pdbx_seq_one_letter_code
_entity_poly.pdbx_strand_id
1 'polypeptide(L)'
;MSTNLRQRRTQDEAGPVLDEQEQEEIIRNLRAESNKSTANHVFFLLSLLTLSLILQFIFLNKSAWSTQTATPLSIFFSEAPAPLLGGAVLFTLVHISVLILDIGLLPPDPNLKIDTLPSFIHPLLPVRGLFLLLAPTISFLMRKDMAQTIWWALPAGVHSIVWLSSKWIEAEAQSLQKLEELRYNAKGA
;
A
#
# COMPACT_ATOMS: atom_id res chain seq x y z
N MET A 1 18.72 58.06 8.63
CA MET A 1 19.18 57.60 7.31
C MET A 1 19.16 56.07 7.33
N SER A 2 17.97 55.46 7.23
CA SER A 2 17.80 54.01 7.47
C SER A 2 16.45 53.44 7.01
N THR A 3 15.74 54.11 6.10
CA THR A 3 14.35 53.77 5.70
C THR A 3 14.18 53.21 4.29
N ASN A 4 15.26 52.88 3.57
CA ASN A 4 15.17 52.44 2.16
C ASN A 4 15.52 50.95 1.91
N LEU A 5 15.84 50.16 2.94
CA LEU A 5 16.21 48.74 2.76
C LEU A 5 15.07 47.75 2.99
N ARG A 6 13.89 48.21 3.46
CA ARG A 6 12.76 47.30 3.76
C ARG A 6 11.82 47.08 2.59
N GLN A 7 11.89 47.90 1.54
CA GLN A 7 10.94 47.86 0.43
C GLN A 7 11.42 47.03 -0.77
N ARG A 8 12.67 46.56 -0.76
CA ARG A 8 13.25 45.77 -1.86
C ARG A 8 13.07 44.24 -1.72
N ARG A 9 12.42 43.77 -0.65
CA ARG A 9 12.30 42.33 -0.36
C ARG A 9 10.93 41.72 -0.73
N THR A 10 10.05 42.48 -1.37
CA THR A 10 8.68 42.03 -1.71
C THR A 10 8.38 42.01 -3.21
N GLN A 11 9.36 42.23 -4.09
CA GLN A 11 9.14 42.24 -5.55
C GLN A 11 9.83 41.11 -6.33
N ASP A 12 10.70 40.32 -5.70
CA ASP A 12 11.45 39.25 -6.38
C ASP A 12 10.85 37.85 -6.18
N GLU A 13 9.69 37.72 -5.53
CA GLU A 13 8.98 36.42 -5.34
C GLU A 13 7.68 36.30 -6.15
N ALA A 14 7.40 37.25 -7.05
CA ALA A 14 6.42 37.00 -8.11
C ALA A 14 7.14 36.19 -9.19
N GLY A 15 7.14 34.86 -9.02
CA GLY A 15 7.66 33.94 -10.03
C GLY A 15 7.09 34.27 -11.42
N PRO A 16 7.85 34.00 -12.50
CA PRO A 16 7.40 34.31 -13.86
C PRO A 16 6.00 33.75 -14.08
N VAL A 17 5.05 34.63 -14.42
CA VAL A 17 3.69 34.24 -14.81
C VAL A 17 3.83 33.47 -16.12
N LEU A 18 3.80 32.14 -16.01
CA LEU A 18 3.89 31.22 -17.15
C LEU A 18 2.74 31.49 -18.12
N ASP A 19 3.04 31.48 -19.42
CA ASP A 19 2.02 31.60 -20.46
C ASP A 19 1.02 30.44 -20.36
N GLU A 20 -0.23 30.63 -20.78
CA GLU A 20 -1.27 29.61 -20.64
C GLU A 20 -0.93 28.30 -21.34
N GLN A 21 -0.19 28.39 -22.45
CA GLN A 21 0.31 27.25 -23.21
C GLN A 21 1.40 26.49 -22.45
N GLU A 22 2.33 27.20 -21.81
CA GLU A 22 3.39 26.59 -20.99
C GLU A 22 2.80 25.88 -19.77
N GLN A 23 1.80 26.47 -19.11
CA GLN A 23 1.12 25.83 -17.98
C GLN A 23 0.38 24.54 -18.40
N GLU A 24 -0.26 24.53 -19.57
CA GLU A 24 -0.94 23.34 -20.08
C GLU A 24 0.03 22.21 -20.43
N GLU A 25 1.17 22.56 -21.01
CA GLU A 25 2.23 21.60 -21.28
C GLU A 25 2.80 21.02 -19.98
N ILE A 26 3.04 21.85 -18.96
CA ILE A 26 3.50 21.41 -17.65
C ILE A 26 2.49 20.45 -17.00
N ILE A 27 1.20 20.80 -16.95
CA ILE A 27 0.16 19.94 -16.36
C ILE A 27 0.05 18.62 -17.11
N ARG A 28 0.09 18.66 -18.44
CA ARG A 28 0.06 17.46 -19.28
C ARG A 28 1.26 16.55 -19.01
N ASN A 29 2.46 17.13 -18.90
CA ASN A 29 3.68 16.41 -18.59
C ASN A 29 3.63 15.81 -17.17
N LEU A 30 3.17 16.57 -16.17
CA LEU A 30 2.97 16.10 -14.80
C LEU A 30 1.97 14.94 -14.74
N ARG A 31 0.87 15.00 -15.50
CA ARG A 31 -0.10 13.90 -15.57
C ARG A 31 0.50 12.65 -16.23
N ALA A 32 1.26 12.81 -17.30
CA ALA A 32 1.93 11.69 -17.97
C ALA A 32 2.97 11.03 -17.05
N GLU A 33 3.75 11.84 -16.34
CA GLU A 33 4.75 11.37 -15.38
C GLU A 33 4.10 10.70 -14.16
N SER A 34 3.06 11.31 -13.60
CA SER A 34 2.27 10.75 -12.50
C SER A 34 1.64 9.41 -12.86
N ASN A 35 1.05 9.29 -14.05
CA ASN A 35 0.48 8.02 -14.52
C ASN A 35 1.55 6.93 -14.68
N LYS A 36 2.72 7.28 -15.24
CA LYS A 36 3.84 6.35 -15.38
C LYS A 36 4.39 5.93 -14.02
N SER A 37 4.53 6.87 -13.10
CA SER A 37 4.95 6.62 -11.72
C SER A 37 3.96 5.69 -11.03
N THR A 38 2.67 6.00 -11.09
CA THR A 38 1.59 5.19 -10.49
C THR A 38 1.62 3.76 -11.03
N ALA A 39 1.75 3.57 -12.35
CA ALA A 39 1.83 2.24 -12.95
C ALA A 39 3.02 1.42 -12.40
N ASN A 40 4.20 2.04 -12.27
CA ASN A 40 5.38 1.38 -11.70
C ASN A 40 5.17 1.02 -10.21
N HIS A 41 4.56 1.91 -9.44
CA HIS A 41 4.23 1.65 -8.03
C HIS A 41 3.24 0.49 -7.90
N VAL A 42 2.17 0.49 -8.69
CA VAL A 42 1.18 -0.60 -8.71
C VAL A 42 1.84 -1.92 -9.09
N PHE A 43 2.70 -1.94 -10.11
CA PHE A 43 3.44 -3.15 -10.50
C PHE A 43 4.32 -3.69 -9.37
N PHE A 44 5.03 -2.82 -8.65
CA PHE A 44 5.82 -3.20 -7.49
C PHE A 44 4.96 -3.77 -6.35
N LEU A 45 3.84 -3.12 -6.03
CA LEU A 45 2.91 -3.60 -4.99
C LEU A 45 2.28 -4.94 -5.37
N LEU A 46 1.89 -5.13 -6.63
CA LEU A 46 1.39 -6.41 -7.16
C LEU A 46 2.44 -7.51 -7.04
N SER A 47 3.69 -7.20 -7.36
CA SER A 47 4.80 -8.15 -7.22
C SER A 47 4.99 -8.59 -5.77
N LEU A 48 4.95 -7.62 -4.83
CA LEU A 48 5.05 -7.89 -3.39
C LEU A 48 3.88 -8.73 -2.87
N LEU A 49 2.65 -8.38 -3.24
CA LEU A 49 1.43 -9.12 -2.86
C LEU A 49 1.44 -10.54 -3.42
N THR A 50 1.80 -10.71 -4.70
CA THR A 50 1.89 -12.01 -5.37
C THR A 50 2.93 -12.90 -4.69
N LEU A 51 4.11 -12.35 -4.38
CA LEU A 51 5.14 -13.07 -3.65
C LEU A 51 4.64 -13.50 -2.27
N SER A 52 4.02 -12.58 -1.52
CA SER A 52 3.43 -12.88 -0.21
C SER A 52 2.38 -14.00 -0.30
N LEU A 53 1.48 -13.95 -1.28
CA LEU A 53 0.49 -14.99 -1.53
C LEU A 53 1.12 -16.34 -1.83
N ILE A 54 2.13 -16.40 -2.72
CA ILE A 54 2.85 -17.63 -3.04
C ILE A 54 3.43 -18.25 -1.77
N LEU A 55 4.08 -17.44 -0.91
CA LEU A 55 4.63 -17.90 0.35
C LEU A 55 3.54 -18.44 1.30
N GLN A 56 2.40 -17.76 1.40
CA GLN A 56 1.26 -18.22 2.21
C GLN A 56 0.66 -19.53 1.67
N PHE A 57 0.55 -19.70 0.35
CA PHE A 57 0.09 -20.96 -0.25
C PHE A 57 1.06 -22.11 0.00
N ILE A 58 2.37 -21.89 -0.12
CA ILE A 58 3.38 -22.90 0.20
C ILE A 58 3.25 -23.32 1.66
N PHE A 59 3.09 -22.35 2.57
CA PHE A 59 2.91 -22.63 3.99
C PHE A 59 1.58 -23.35 4.28
N LEU A 60 0.48 -22.94 3.65
CA LEU A 60 -0.82 -23.59 3.78
C LEU A 60 -0.75 -25.07 3.40
N ASN A 61 -0.13 -25.37 2.27
CA ASN A 61 0.08 -26.74 1.84
C ASN A 61 0.88 -27.53 2.89
N LYS A 62 2.00 -26.98 3.37
CA LYS A 62 2.80 -27.65 4.42
C LYS A 62 2.02 -27.87 5.72
N SER A 63 1.29 -26.86 6.18
CA SER A 63 0.52 -26.90 7.43
C SER A 63 -0.71 -27.81 7.35
N ALA A 64 -1.27 -28.05 6.16
CA ALA A 64 -2.41 -28.95 5.98
C ALA A 64 -2.04 -30.42 6.20
N TRP A 65 -0.80 -30.80 5.87
CA TRP A 65 -0.32 -32.18 5.96
C TRP A 65 0.50 -32.49 7.22
N SER A 66 0.96 -31.47 7.95
CA SER A 66 1.74 -31.66 9.17
C SER A 66 1.48 -30.59 10.24
N THR A 67 1.29 -31.04 11.47
CA THR A 67 1.08 -30.20 12.67
C THR A 67 2.39 -29.66 13.27
N GLN A 68 3.52 -30.24 12.89
CA GLN A 68 4.86 -29.79 13.24
C GLN A 68 5.57 -29.39 11.94
N THR A 69 5.43 -28.12 11.58
CA THR A 69 6.12 -27.56 10.43
C THR A 69 6.89 -26.33 10.86
N ALA A 70 8.15 -26.29 10.41
CA ALA A 70 8.95 -25.11 10.55
C ALA A 70 8.41 -24.03 9.60
N THR A 71 8.20 -22.81 10.10
CA THR A 71 7.84 -21.67 9.24
C THR A 71 8.95 -21.43 8.22
N PRO A 72 8.67 -20.87 7.03
CA PRO A 72 9.73 -20.59 6.04
C PRO A 72 10.90 -19.77 6.60
N LEU A 73 10.64 -18.94 7.62
CA LEU A 73 11.66 -18.15 8.30
C LEU A 73 12.54 -18.94 9.26
N SER A 74 12.19 -20.16 9.67
CA SER A 74 12.96 -20.92 10.67
C SER A 74 14.39 -21.21 10.21
N ILE A 75 14.63 -21.21 8.88
CA ILE A 75 15.94 -21.37 8.26
C ILE A 75 16.90 -20.25 8.71
N PHE A 76 16.39 -19.03 8.94
CA PHE A 76 17.20 -17.88 9.34
C PHE A 76 17.44 -17.79 10.84
N PHE A 77 16.61 -18.44 11.66
CA PHE A 77 16.70 -18.37 13.12
C PHE A 77 17.31 -19.63 13.76
N SER A 78 17.64 -20.66 12.96
CA SER A 78 18.17 -21.95 13.44
C SER A 78 17.30 -22.60 14.52
N GLU A 79 15.99 -22.37 14.44
CA GLU A 79 15.03 -22.86 15.43
C GLU A 79 14.57 -24.29 15.08
N ALA A 80 14.40 -25.12 16.13
CA ALA A 80 13.86 -26.46 15.97
C ALA A 80 12.37 -26.40 15.56
N PRO A 81 11.83 -27.45 14.91
CA PRO A 81 10.41 -27.50 14.56
C PRO A 81 9.54 -27.44 15.83
N ALA A 82 8.90 -26.29 16.04
CA ALA A 82 7.96 -26.08 17.13
C ALA A 82 6.52 -26.37 16.71
N PRO A 83 5.63 -26.74 17.64
CA PRO A 83 4.21 -26.90 17.33
C PRO A 83 3.66 -25.59 16.79
N LEU A 84 2.86 -25.68 15.72
CA LEU A 84 2.21 -24.51 15.14
C LEU A 84 1.20 -23.87 16.10
N LEU A 85 0.75 -22.66 15.75
CA LEU A 85 -0.38 -22.03 16.42
C LEU A 85 -1.65 -22.84 16.16
N GLY A 86 -2.48 -23.04 17.20
CA GLY A 86 -3.79 -23.67 17.04
C GLY A 86 -4.64 -22.83 16.06
N GLY A 87 -5.12 -23.46 14.98
CA GLY A 87 -5.84 -22.75 13.92
C GLY A 87 -4.94 -22.08 12.86
N ALA A 88 -3.65 -22.46 12.75
CA ALA A 88 -2.73 -21.94 11.73
C ALA A 88 -3.33 -21.92 10.31
N VAL A 89 -4.00 -23.00 9.90
CA VAL A 89 -4.70 -23.09 8.60
C VAL A 89 -5.74 -21.98 8.44
N LEU A 90 -6.56 -21.73 9.46
CA LEU A 90 -7.60 -20.69 9.42
C LEU A 90 -6.96 -19.30 9.32
N PHE A 91 -5.92 -19.03 10.12
CA PHE A 91 -5.21 -17.76 10.05
C PHE A 91 -4.55 -17.53 8.69
N THR A 92 -3.95 -18.56 8.10
CA THR A 92 -3.38 -18.48 6.75
C THR A 92 -4.47 -18.23 5.70
N LEU A 93 -5.64 -18.86 5.80
CA LEU A 93 -6.76 -18.59 4.88
C LEU A 93 -7.27 -17.15 5.01
N VAL A 94 -7.34 -16.61 6.23
CA VAL A 94 -7.69 -15.20 6.48
C VAL A 94 -6.63 -14.29 5.86
N HIS A 95 -5.34 -14.55 6.06
CA HIS A 95 -4.25 -13.79 5.46
C HIS A 95 -4.32 -13.81 3.93
N ILE A 96 -4.52 -14.97 3.31
CA ILE A 96 -4.70 -15.10 1.85
C ILE A 96 -5.91 -14.28 1.38
N SER A 97 -7.04 -14.38 2.07
CA SER A 97 -8.27 -13.67 1.69
C SER A 97 -8.09 -12.15 1.72
N VAL A 98 -7.41 -11.62 2.75
CA VAL A 98 -7.11 -10.18 2.85
C VAL A 98 -6.10 -9.74 1.78
N LEU A 99 -5.07 -10.54 1.50
CA LEU A 99 -4.10 -10.20 0.45
C LEU A 99 -4.73 -10.20 -0.96
N ILE A 100 -5.63 -11.14 -1.26
CA ILE A 100 -6.42 -11.15 -2.51
C ILE A 100 -7.30 -9.90 -2.58
N LEU A 101 -7.93 -9.53 -1.47
CA LEU A 101 -8.73 -8.32 -1.38
C LEU A 101 -7.88 -7.07 -1.64
N ASP A 102 -6.66 -7.00 -1.09
CA ASP A 102 -5.76 -5.87 -1.35
C ASP A 102 -5.35 -5.77 -2.82
N ILE A 103 -5.19 -6.90 -3.55
CA ILE A 103 -4.97 -6.88 -5.00
C ILE A 103 -6.15 -6.24 -5.72
N GLY A 104 -7.39 -6.60 -5.35
CA GLY A 104 -8.60 -6.04 -5.95
C GLY A 104 -8.85 -4.56 -5.61
N LEU A 105 -8.16 -4.02 -4.62
CA LEU A 105 -8.27 -2.62 -4.19
C LEU A 105 -7.15 -1.73 -4.71
N LEU A 106 -6.13 -2.31 -5.35
CA LEU A 106 -5.13 -1.49 -6.04
C LEU A 106 -5.81 -0.70 -7.17
N PRO A 107 -5.36 0.53 -7.43
CA PRO A 107 -5.92 1.32 -8.52
C PRO A 107 -5.85 0.50 -9.81
N PRO A 108 -6.96 0.38 -10.55
CA PRO A 108 -6.99 -0.44 -11.75
C PRO A 108 -5.93 0.09 -12.72
N ASP A 109 -5.01 -0.79 -13.12
CA ASP A 109 -4.21 -0.52 -14.32
C ASP A 109 -5.21 -0.30 -15.46
N PRO A 110 -5.10 0.76 -16.28
CA PRO A 110 -5.96 0.95 -17.44
C PRO A 110 -6.01 -0.29 -18.37
N ASN A 111 -5.01 -1.18 -18.29
CA ASN A 111 -4.96 -2.44 -19.01
C ASN A 111 -5.60 -3.63 -18.27
N LEU A 112 -5.82 -3.55 -16.95
CA LEU A 112 -6.55 -4.55 -16.16
C LEU A 112 -7.88 -3.97 -15.66
N LYS A 113 -8.96 -4.26 -16.39
CA LYS A 113 -10.32 -4.07 -15.92
C LYS A 113 -10.68 -5.18 -14.93
N ILE A 114 -10.43 -4.96 -13.65
CA ILE A 114 -10.98 -5.82 -12.59
C ILE A 114 -12.33 -5.24 -12.20
N ASP A 115 -13.40 -5.98 -12.51
CA ASP A 115 -14.77 -5.57 -12.20
C ASP A 115 -15.00 -5.46 -10.69
N THR A 116 -15.89 -4.53 -10.35
CA THR A 116 -16.19 -4.03 -9.01
C THR A 116 -16.36 -5.10 -7.93
N LEU A 117 -15.76 -4.83 -6.76
CA LEU A 117 -15.84 -5.64 -5.56
C LEU A 117 -17.31 -5.88 -5.11
N PRO A 118 -17.71 -7.10 -4.70
CA PRO A 118 -19.05 -7.35 -4.18
C PRO A 118 -19.43 -6.44 -3.01
N SER A 119 -20.69 -5.98 -2.99
CA SER A 119 -21.16 -4.97 -2.04
C SER A 119 -21.07 -5.39 -0.56
N PHE A 120 -21.14 -6.69 -0.27
CA PHE A 120 -21.01 -7.23 1.08
C PHE A 120 -19.59 -7.10 1.67
N ILE A 121 -18.57 -6.81 0.84
CA ILE A 121 -17.18 -6.70 1.28
C ILE A 121 -16.88 -5.28 1.80
N HIS A 122 -17.62 -4.26 1.36
CA HIS A 122 -17.44 -2.87 1.79
C HIS A 122 -17.37 -2.65 3.31
N PRO A 123 -18.26 -3.21 4.15
CA PRO A 123 -18.18 -3.00 5.60
C PRO A 123 -16.95 -3.63 6.25
N LEU A 124 -16.31 -4.63 5.60
CA LEU A 124 -15.13 -5.31 6.12
C LEU A 124 -13.82 -4.58 5.76
N LEU A 125 -13.86 -3.68 4.78
CA LEU A 125 -12.69 -2.91 4.32
C LEU A 125 -11.95 -2.16 5.44
N PRO A 126 -12.60 -1.41 6.36
CA PRO A 126 -11.87 -0.63 7.37
C PRO A 126 -11.24 -1.49 8.46
N VAL A 127 -11.77 -2.68 8.72
CA VAL A 127 -11.30 -3.56 9.81
C VAL A 127 -10.38 -4.68 9.33
N ARG A 128 -10.16 -4.81 8.01
CA ARG A 128 -9.42 -5.95 7.44
C ARG A 128 -7.99 -6.10 7.98
N GLY A 129 -7.31 -4.98 8.22
CA GLY A 129 -5.97 -4.97 8.81
C GLY A 129 -5.93 -5.56 10.22
N LEU A 130 -7.02 -5.46 10.99
CA LEU A 130 -7.11 -6.03 12.34
C LEU A 130 -7.09 -7.57 12.30
N PHE A 131 -7.72 -8.18 11.29
CA PHE A 131 -7.69 -9.64 11.14
C PHE A 131 -6.28 -10.18 10.89
N LEU A 132 -5.42 -9.40 10.22
CA LEU A 132 -4.03 -9.78 10.00
C LEU A 132 -3.21 -9.80 11.30
N LEU A 133 -3.57 -8.97 12.28
CA LEU A 133 -2.87 -8.84 13.56
C LEU A 133 -3.25 -9.92 14.59
N LEU A 134 -4.33 -10.68 14.37
CA LEU A 134 -4.77 -11.73 15.30
C LEU A 134 -3.71 -12.83 15.46
N ALA A 135 -3.19 -13.36 14.35
CA ALA A 135 -2.19 -14.43 14.40
C ALA A 135 -0.87 -14.02 15.12
N PRO A 136 -0.23 -12.88 14.79
CA PRO A 136 1.01 -12.49 15.47
C PRO A 136 0.78 -12.11 16.95
N THR A 137 -0.35 -11.50 17.29
CA THR A 137 -0.67 -11.17 18.70
C THR A 137 -0.87 -12.42 19.54
N ILE A 138 -1.58 -13.43 19.03
CA ILE A 138 -1.75 -14.71 19.71
C ILE A 138 -0.41 -15.45 19.78
N SER A 139 0.38 -15.47 18.70
CA SER A 139 1.73 -16.07 18.69
C SER A 139 2.62 -15.47 19.77
N PHE A 140 2.63 -14.14 19.88
CA PHE A 140 3.38 -13.42 20.89
C PHE A 140 2.87 -13.72 22.31
N LEU A 141 1.55 -13.72 22.53
CA LEU A 141 0.95 -13.99 23.83
C LEU A 141 1.22 -15.43 24.31
N MET A 142 1.23 -16.38 23.38
CA MET A 142 1.58 -17.78 23.64
C MET A 142 3.09 -18.03 23.77
N ARG A 143 3.92 -16.97 23.69
CA ARG A 143 5.39 -17.04 23.75
C ARG A 143 5.98 -18.06 22.77
N LYS A 144 5.41 -18.11 21.56
CA LYS A 144 5.97 -18.88 20.46
C LYS A 144 7.31 -18.29 20.05
N ASP A 145 8.08 -19.07 19.30
CA ASP A 145 9.38 -18.63 18.81
C ASP A 145 9.30 -17.36 17.96
N MET A 146 10.41 -16.63 17.90
CA MET A 146 10.45 -15.34 17.21
C MET A 146 10.24 -15.51 15.71
N ALA A 147 10.74 -16.61 15.11
CA ALA A 147 10.47 -16.89 13.70
C ALA A 147 8.97 -17.06 13.43
N GLN A 148 8.22 -17.74 14.31
CA GLN A 148 6.78 -17.89 14.16
C GLN A 148 6.07 -16.53 14.29
N THR A 149 6.42 -15.74 15.29
CA THR A 149 5.78 -14.45 15.52
C THR A 149 6.02 -13.47 14.36
N ILE A 150 7.25 -13.41 13.83
CA ILE A 150 7.60 -12.61 12.67
C ILE A 150 6.89 -13.12 11.42
N TRP A 151 6.84 -14.44 11.21
CA TRP A 151 6.14 -15.06 10.10
C TRP A 151 4.67 -14.64 10.05
N TRP A 152 3.98 -14.69 11.20
CA TRP A 152 2.59 -14.27 11.31
C TRP A 152 2.40 -12.76 11.16
N ALA A 153 3.43 -11.96 11.40
CA ALA A 153 3.39 -10.51 11.21
C ALA A 153 3.65 -10.07 9.75
N LEU A 154 4.26 -10.91 8.91
CA LEU A 154 4.62 -10.55 7.53
C LEU A 154 3.42 -10.06 6.70
N PRO A 155 2.25 -10.75 6.67
CA PRO A 155 1.11 -10.28 5.89
C PRO A 155 0.58 -8.92 6.35
N ALA A 156 0.60 -8.65 7.66
CA ALA A 156 0.23 -7.34 8.20
C ALA A 156 1.21 -6.25 7.73
N GLY A 157 2.51 -6.56 7.68
CA GLY A 157 3.52 -5.65 7.12
C GLY A 157 3.29 -5.33 5.65
N VAL A 158 3.06 -6.36 4.82
CA VAL A 158 2.76 -6.18 3.39
C VAL A 158 1.48 -5.37 3.19
N HIS A 159 0.41 -5.69 3.91
CA HIS A 159 -0.85 -4.94 3.89
C HIS A 159 -0.65 -3.46 4.26
N SER A 160 0.15 -3.18 5.30
CA SER A 160 0.43 -1.82 5.74
C SER A 160 1.17 -1.00 4.67
N ILE A 161 2.13 -1.63 3.98
CA ILE A 161 2.84 -1.01 2.85
C ILE A 161 1.85 -0.68 1.72
N VAL A 162 1.02 -1.64 1.33
CA VAL A 162 0.02 -1.45 0.27
C VAL A 162 -0.96 -0.33 0.64
N TRP A 163 -1.51 -0.36 1.85
CA TRP A 163 -2.42 0.66 2.34
C TRP A 163 -1.80 2.07 2.33
N LEU A 164 -0.56 2.20 2.80
CA LEU A 164 0.16 3.46 2.81
C LEU A 164 0.45 3.97 1.38
N SER A 165 0.91 3.08 0.50
CA SER A 165 1.18 3.43 -0.90
C SER A 165 -0.09 3.84 -1.64
N SER A 166 -1.21 3.16 -1.43
CA SER A 166 -2.51 3.57 -1.99
C SER A 166 -2.92 4.95 -1.51
N LYS A 167 -2.67 5.28 -0.23
CA LYS A 167 -2.96 6.62 0.32
C LYS A 167 -2.10 7.70 -0.32
N TRP A 168 -0.84 7.40 -0.65
CA TRP A 168 0.02 8.33 -1.36
C TRP A 168 -0.43 8.57 -2.80
N ILE A 169 -0.81 7.51 -3.53
CA ILE A 169 -1.36 7.62 -4.90
C ILE A 169 -2.64 8.47 -4.90
N GLU A 170 -3.54 8.24 -3.93
CA GLU A 170 -4.77 9.02 -3.80
C GLU A 170 -4.48 10.51 -3.51
N ALA A 171 -3.52 10.79 -2.62
CA ALA A 171 -3.11 12.16 -2.30
C ALA A 171 -2.48 12.87 -3.51
N GLU A 172 -1.69 12.16 -4.32
CA GLU A 172 -1.09 12.69 -5.55
C GLU A 172 -2.19 13.06 -6.56
N ALA A 173 -3.16 12.17 -6.79
CA ALA A 173 -4.28 12.43 -7.69
C ALA A 173 -5.12 13.64 -7.24
N GLN A 174 -5.40 13.77 -5.95
CA GLN A 174 -6.11 14.93 -5.38
C GLN A 174 -5.30 16.23 -5.54
N SER A 175 -3.97 16.17 -5.43
CA SER A 175 -3.11 17.34 -5.60
C SER A 175 -3.13 17.87 -7.04
N LEU A 176 -3.13 16.96 -8.03
CA LEU A 176 -3.27 17.31 -9.45
C LEU A 176 -4.65 17.89 -9.75
N GLN A 177 -5.72 17.29 -9.23
CA GLN A 177 -7.08 17.81 -9.41
C GLN A 177 -7.21 19.23 -8.84
N LYS A 178 -6.66 19.48 -7.65
CA LYS A 178 -6.69 20.81 -7.02
C LYS A 178 -5.90 21.84 -7.85
N LEU A 179 -4.80 21.44 -8.49
CA LEU A 179 -4.04 22.29 -9.40
C LEU A 179 -4.89 22.72 -10.61
N GLU A 180 -5.68 21.78 -11.15
CA GLU A 180 -6.61 22.04 -12.26
C GLU A 180 -7.77 22.97 -11.85
N GLU A 181 -8.31 22.80 -10.65
CA GLU A 181 -9.37 23.66 -10.10
C GLU A 181 -8.89 25.11 -9.90
N LEU A 182 -7.67 25.31 -9.39
CA LEU A 182 -7.08 26.64 -9.22
C LEU A 182 -6.88 27.35 -10.57
N ARG A 183 -6.48 26.61 -11.62
CA ARG A 183 -6.41 27.15 -12.99
C ARG A 183 -7.77 27.63 -13.47
N TYR A 184 -8.83 26.85 -13.26
CA TYR A 184 -10.18 27.18 -13.75
C TYR A 184 -10.74 28.44 -13.08
N ASN A 185 -10.51 28.60 -11.78
CA ASN A 185 -10.90 29.81 -11.05
C ASN A 185 -10.14 31.06 -11.52
N ALA A 186 -8.86 30.93 -11.89
CA ALA A 186 -8.06 32.06 -12.41
C ALA A 186 -8.54 32.54 -13.80
N LYS A 187 -9.17 31.66 -14.60
CA LYS A 187 -9.74 32.02 -15.91
C LYS A 187 -11.10 32.73 -15.83
N GLY A 188 -11.77 32.69 -14.68
CA GLY A 188 -13.13 33.19 -14.50
C GLY A 188 -13.26 34.57 -13.83
N ALA A 189 -12.13 35.15 -13.39
CA ALA A 189 -12.05 36.49 -12.76
C ALA A 189 -11.47 37.51 -13.76
#